data_AF-A0A3R7V1R3-F1
#
_entry.id   AF-A0A3R7V1R3-F1
#
_cell.length_a   1.000
_cell.length_b   1.000
_cell.length_c   1.000
_cell.angle_alpha   90.00
_cell.angle_beta   90.00
_cell.angle_gamma   90.00
#
_symmetry.space_group_name_H-M   'P 1'
#
loop_
_entity.id
_entity.type
_entity.pdbx_description
1 polymer ?
#
loop_
_entity_poly.entity_id
_entity_poly.type
_entity_poly.pdbx_seq_one_letter_code
_entity_poly.pdbx_strand_id
1 'polypeptide(L)'
;MEKSHTNLAKIIHWGFIILYVYGILKQIDDLSQLEDTGLLIFEVIFASVFLLIVLIRYFYMSRFETFLGANEPVPVMHKFLAKTIHTSMYLCLILLPLTGLMIAGLFTQEIKDGPLIDVVVGLHGFSADLSYLLIAIHVVAALYSRIKGEGVWSSMVPLWKEKEPSNHEIIKKISFAEKEFFKKIEGIFSPKNK
;
A
#
# COMPACT_ATOMS: atom_id res chain seq x y z
N MET A 1 11.44 5.20 24.84
CA MET A 1 10.15 5.57 24.22
C MET A 1 10.03 4.80 22.92
N GLU A 2 8.97 4.00 22.77
CA GLU A 2 8.66 3.36 21.49
C GLU A 2 8.44 4.42 20.41
N LYS A 3 9.09 4.27 19.26
CA LYS A 3 8.92 5.20 18.13
C LYS A 3 7.56 4.91 17.48
N SER A 4 6.69 5.92 17.38
CA SER A 4 5.36 5.79 16.76
C SER A 4 5.21 6.81 15.63
N HIS A 5 4.36 6.49 14.66
CA HIS A 5 3.90 7.48 13.72
C HIS A 5 3.11 8.58 14.44
N THR A 6 3.12 9.79 13.86
CA THR A 6 2.36 10.94 14.35
C THR A 6 0.86 10.69 14.23
N ASN A 7 0.04 11.39 15.00
CA ASN A 7 -1.43 11.30 14.87
C ASN A 7 -1.89 11.66 13.45
N LEU A 8 -1.26 12.66 12.83
CA LEU A 8 -1.55 13.04 11.45
C LEU A 8 -1.23 11.91 10.46
N ALA A 9 -0.11 11.20 10.61
CA ALA A 9 0.21 10.03 9.79
C ALA A 9 -0.90 8.98 9.87
N LYS A 10 -1.38 8.68 11.08
CA LYS A 10 -2.43 7.69 11.33
C LYS A 10 -3.75 8.13 10.70
N ILE A 11 -4.15 9.39 10.86
CA ILE A 11 -5.35 9.95 10.24
C ILE A 11 -5.27 9.82 8.72
N ILE A 12 -4.15 10.21 8.11
CA ILE A 12 -3.95 10.12 6.66
C ILE A 12 -3.99 8.65 6.19
N HIS A 13 -3.36 7.73 6.92
CA HIS A 13 -3.36 6.31 6.56
C HIS A 13 -4.75 5.67 6.62
N TRP A 14 -5.46 5.84 7.74
CA TRP A 14 -6.77 5.23 7.95
C TRP A 14 -7.86 5.92 7.13
N GLY A 15 -7.78 7.24 6.95
CA GLY A 15 -8.64 7.98 6.03
C GLY A 15 -8.46 7.51 4.58
N PHE A 16 -7.22 7.24 4.18
CA PHE A 16 -6.94 6.69 2.85
C PHE A 16 -7.55 5.30 2.64
N ILE A 17 -7.60 4.45 3.67
CA ILE A 17 -8.26 3.13 3.58
C ILE A 17 -9.75 3.29 3.28
N ILE A 18 -10.43 4.20 3.97
CA ILE A 18 -11.87 4.48 3.75
C ILE A 18 -12.09 4.98 2.32
N LEU A 19 -11.26 5.92 1.86
CA LEU A 19 -11.34 6.47 0.51
C LEU A 19 -11.10 5.39 -0.56
N TYR A 20 -10.12 4.52 -0.36
CA TYR A 20 -9.80 3.44 -1.28
C TYR A 20 -10.90 2.39 -1.36
N VAL A 21 -11.45 1.98 -0.21
CA VAL A 21 -12.62 1.07 -0.18
C VAL A 21 -13.81 1.69 -0.88
N TYR A 22 -14.06 2.99 -0.67
CA TYR A 22 -15.13 3.70 -1.38
C TYR A 22 -14.91 3.66 -2.90
N GLY A 23 -13.67 3.89 -3.37
CA GLY A 23 -13.32 3.79 -4.79
C GLY A 23 -13.61 2.39 -5.37
N ILE A 24 -13.27 1.32 -4.65
CA ILE A 24 -13.61 -0.06 -5.08
C ILE A 24 -15.11 -0.27 -5.17
N LEU A 25 -15.87 0.20 -4.17
CA LEU A 25 -17.33 0.02 -4.13
C LEU A 25 -18.07 0.85 -5.18
N LYS A 26 -17.43 1.89 -5.71
CA LYS A 26 -18.01 2.84 -6.68
C LYS A 26 -17.39 2.77 -8.07
N GLN A 27 -16.44 1.85 -8.29
CA GLN A 27 -15.86 1.63 -9.59
C GLN A 27 -16.93 1.31 -10.64
N ILE A 28 -16.71 1.77 -11.86
CA ILE A 28 -17.57 1.46 -13.00
C ILE A 28 -17.31 0.03 -13.48
N ASP A 29 -18.36 -0.63 -13.96
CA ASP A 29 -18.26 -2.00 -14.47
C ASP A 29 -17.86 -2.02 -15.95
N ASP A 30 -18.27 -0.99 -16.71
CA ASP A 30 -18.05 -0.89 -18.14
C ASP A 30 -17.78 0.57 -18.57
N LEU A 31 -16.94 0.74 -19.59
CA LEU A 31 -16.57 2.06 -20.11
C LEU A 31 -17.76 2.82 -20.71
N SER A 32 -18.79 2.12 -21.22
CA SER A 32 -20.00 2.76 -21.75
C SER A 32 -20.73 3.58 -20.69
N GLN A 33 -20.53 3.29 -19.40
CA GLN A 33 -21.11 4.07 -18.31
C GLN A 33 -20.60 5.53 -18.31
N LEU A 34 -19.41 5.78 -18.86
CA LEU A 34 -18.84 7.13 -18.99
C LEU A 34 -19.57 8.01 -20.02
N GLU A 35 -20.51 7.47 -20.79
CA GLU A 35 -21.42 8.29 -21.62
C GLU A 35 -22.35 9.15 -20.76
N ASP A 36 -22.63 8.73 -19.52
CA ASP A 36 -23.29 9.60 -18.55
C ASP A 36 -22.32 10.69 -18.11
N THR A 37 -22.59 11.92 -18.55
CA THR A 37 -21.72 13.07 -18.27
C THR A 37 -21.61 13.35 -16.77
N GLY A 38 -22.66 13.08 -15.99
CA GLY A 38 -22.64 13.24 -14.54
C GLY A 38 -21.67 12.26 -13.88
N LEU A 39 -21.70 11.00 -14.30
CA LEU A 39 -20.79 9.96 -13.84
C LEU A 39 -19.35 10.26 -14.26
N LEU A 40 -19.12 10.67 -15.51
CA LEU A 40 -17.79 11.05 -15.99
C LEU A 40 -17.18 12.19 -15.15
N ILE A 41 -17.97 13.25 -14.89
CA ILE A 41 -17.52 14.36 -14.04
C ILE A 41 -17.20 13.87 -12.63
N PHE A 42 -18.06 13.00 -12.07
CA PHE A 42 -17.84 12.41 -10.75
C PHE A 42 -16.52 11.63 -10.70
N GLU A 43 -16.27 10.74 -11.65
CA GLU A 43 -15.04 9.94 -11.74
C GLU A 43 -13.80 10.83 -11.88
N VAL A 44 -13.85 11.89 -12.69
CA VAL A 44 -12.75 12.84 -12.84
C VAL A 44 -12.45 13.57 -11.53
N ILE A 45 -13.48 14.06 -10.82
CA ILE A 45 -13.32 14.72 -9.52
C ILE A 45 -12.76 13.73 -8.50
N PHE A 46 -13.34 12.54 -8.43
CA PHE A 46 -12.93 11.49 -7.50
C PHE A 46 -11.48 11.09 -7.73
N ALA A 47 -11.09 10.77 -8.97
CA ALA A 47 -9.73 10.41 -9.33
C ALA A 47 -8.73 11.54 -9.04
N SER A 48 -9.10 12.80 -9.30
CA SER A 48 -8.26 13.97 -8.99
C SER A 48 -8.03 14.13 -7.49
N VAL A 49 -9.08 14.03 -6.69
CA VAL A 49 -9.00 14.09 -5.22
C VAL A 49 -8.21 12.90 -4.67
N PHE A 50 -8.47 11.70 -5.19
CA PHE A 50 -7.75 10.49 -4.82
C PHE A 50 -6.25 10.62 -5.10
N LEU A 51 -5.88 11.10 -6.29
CA LEU A 51 -4.50 11.36 -6.69
C LEU A 51 -3.83 12.36 -5.74
N LEU A 52 -4.50 13.47 -5.43
CA LEU A 52 -3.97 14.46 -4.50
C LEU A 52 -3.71 13.85 -3.12
N ILE A 53 -4.67 13.10 -2.58
CA ILE A 53 -4.56 12.49 -1.25
C ILE A 53 -3.47 11.42 -1.22
N VAL A 54 -3.35 10.55 -2.24
CA VAL A 54 -2.29 9.53 -2.28
C VAL A 54 -0.91 10.16 -2.38
N LEU A 55 -0.75 11.26 -3.12
CA LEU A 55 0.51 12.00 -3.20
C LEU A 55 0.87 12.66 -1.87
N ILE A 56 -0.08 13.35 -1.22
CA ILE A 56 0.11 13.90 0.13
C ILE A 56 0.55 12.79 1.09
N ARG A 57 -0.15 11.65 1.06
CA ARG A 57 0.18 10.49 1.89
C ARG A 57 1.58 9.98 1.61
N TYR A 58 1.95 9.81 0.33
CA TYR A 58 3.27 9.33 -0.07
C TYR A 58 4.38 10.25 0.46
N PHE A 59 4.32 11.55 0.18
CA PHE A 59 5.34 12.50 0.62
C PHE A 59 5.38 12.66 2.13
N TYR A 60 4.23 12.60 2.81
CA TYR A 60 4.20 12.67 4.27
C TYR A 60 4.85 11.44 4.90
N MET A 61 4.54 10.24 4.38
CA MET A 61 4.97 8.95 4.90
C MET A 61 6.41 8.58 4.54
N SER A 62 6.94 9.09 3.43
CA SER A 62 8.33 8.83 2.99
C SER A 62 9.39 9.34 3.98
N ARG A 63 8.98 10.17 4.95
CA ARG A 63 9.82 10.69 6.03
C ARG A 63 9.99 9.72 7.20
N PHE A 64 9.22 8.65 7.26
CA PHE A 64 9.33 7.63 8.31
C PHE A 64 10.12 6.42 7.81
N GLU A 65 10.87 5.81 8.72
CA GLU A 65 11.58 4.56 8.44
C GLU A 65 10.61 3.39 8.32
N THR A 66 10.84 2.50 7.35
CA THR A 66 10.16 1.20 7.30
C THR A 66 10.45 0.42 8.58
N PHE A 67 9.43 -0.20 9.18
CA PHE A 67 9.47 -0.83 10.51
C PHE A 67 9.61 0.15 11.70
N LEU A 68 9.15 1.40 11.56
CA LEU A 68 9.00 2.30 12.71
C LEU A 68 8.19 1.63 13.83
N GLY A 69 8.74 1.64 15.04
CA GLY A 69 8.14 1.00 16.22
C GLY A 69 8.56 -0.45 16.44
N ALA A 70 9.40 -1.02 15.58
CA ALA A 70 10.00 -2.33 15.84
C ALA A 70 10.81 -2.31 17.14
N ASN A 71 10.52 -3.26 18.02
CA ASN A 71 11.17 -3.42 19.33
C ASN A 71 12.50 -4.20 19.24
N GLU A 72 12.77 -4.82 18.09
CA GLU A 72 13.98 -5.58 17.82
C GLU A 72 14.56 -5.22 16.43
N PRO A 73 15.87 -5.39 16.22
CA PRO A 73 16.48 -5.12 14.92
C PRO A 73 15.91 -6.03 13.83
N VAL A 74 15.45 -5.41 12.74
CA VAL A 74 14.91 -6.11 11.56
C VAL A 74 16.03 -6.35 10.55
N PRO A 75 16.20 -7.59 10.03
CA PRO A 75 17.19 -7.88 8.99
C PRO A 75 17.04 -6.97 7.77
N VAL A 76 18.15 -6.63 7.10
CA VAL A 76 18.14 -5.65 6.00
C VAL A 76 17.30 -6.15 4.83
N MET A 77 17.37 -7.45 4.52
CA MET A 77 16.59 -8.04 3.44
C MET A 77 15.08 -7.98 3.72
N HIS A 78 14.66 -8.15 4.99
CA HIS A 78 13.26 -8.02 5.37
C HIS A 78 12.79 -6.56 5.25
N LYS A 79 13.63 -5.60 5.69
CA LYS A 79 13.38 -4.17 5.49
C LYS A 79 13.26 -3.79 4.01
N PHE A 80 14.14 -4.34 3.17
CA PHE A 80 14.10 -4.14 1.72
C PHE A 80 12.79 -4.66 1.13
N LEU A 81 12.39 -5.89 1.45
CA LEU A 81 11.14 -6.48 0.94
C LEU A 81 9.91 -5.64 1.33
N ALA A 82 9.81 -5.24 2.61
CA ALA A 82 8.71 -4.41 3.06
C ALA A 82 8.68 -3.05 2.36
N LYS A 83 9.85 -2.43 2.15
CA LYS A 83 9.96 -1.17 1.41
C LYS A 83 9.52 -1.36 -0.05
N THR A 84 9.94 -2.43 -0.71
CA THR A 84 9.52 -2.76 -2.08
C THR A 84 8.01 -2.91 -2.16
N ILE A 85 7.38 -3.66 -1.24
CA ILE A 85 5.92 -3.80 -1.19
C ILE A 85 5.25 -2.42 -1.06
N HIS A 86 5.68 -1.59 -0.09
CA HIS A 86 5.11 -0.26 0.08
C HIS A 86 5.30 0.64 -1.14
N THR A 87 6.47 0.62 -1.76
CA THR A 87 6.76 1.40 -2.97
C THR A 87 5.90 0.93 -4.15
N SER A 88 5.78 -0.38 -4.36
CA SER A 88 4.90 -0.95 -5.40
C SER A 88 3.43 -0.61 -5.14
N MET A 89 2.98 -0.61 -3.88
CA MET A 89 1.63 -0.17 -3.53
C MET A 89 1.41 1.29 -3.91
N TYR A 90 2.32 2.19 -3.54
CA TYR A 90 2.20 3.60 -3.92
C TYR A 90 2.19 3.79 -5.45
N LEU A 91 3.03 3.04 -6.17
CA LEU A 91 3.04 3.08 -7.63
C LEU A 91 1.66 2.69 -8.19
N CYS A 92 1.08 1.57 -7.76
CA CYS A 92 -0.24 1.14 -8.24
C CYS A 92 -1.33 2.15 -7.86
N LEU A 93 -1.33 2.62 -6.61
CA LEU A 93 -2.34 3.56 -6.09
C LEU A 93 -2.24 4.96 -6.73
N ILE A 94 -1.08 5.34 -7.27
CA ILE A 94 -0.91 6.58 -8.07
C ILE A 94 -1.31 6.32 -9.53
N LEU A 95 -0.95 5.17 -10.09
CA LEU A 95 -1.30 4.81 -11.46
C LEU A 95 -2.81 4.67 -11.65
N LEU A 96 -3.55 4.17 -10.67
CA LEU A 96 -5.01 4.05 -10.72
C LEU A 96 -5.71 5.38 -11.09
N PRO A 97 -5.64 6.46 -10.29
CA PRO A 97 -6.29 7.71 -10.64
C PRO A 97 -5.65 8.38 -11.87
N LEU A 98 -4.33 8.23 -12.11
CA LEU A 98 -3.69 8.80 -13.29
C LEU A 98 -4.25 8.19 -14.58
N THR A 99 -4.29 6.87 -14.65
CA THR A 99 -4.85 6.16 -15.81
C THR A 99 -6.36 6.35 -15.90
N GLY A 100 -7.08 6.46 -14.78
CA GLY A 100 -8.50 6.82 -14.78
C GLY A 100 -8.76 8.20 -15.39
N LEU A 101 -7.96 9.21 -15.03
CA LEU A 101 -8.01 10.54 -15.64
C LEU A 101 -7.63 10.52 -17.13
N MET A 102 -6.66 9.69 -17.52
CA MET A 102 -6.32 9.48 -18.93
C MET A 102 -7.47 8.84 -19.71
N ILE A 103 -8.12 7.81 -19.15
CA ILE A 103 -9.31 7.17 -19.76
C ILE A 103 -10.40 8.22 -19.95
N ALA A 104 -10.74 8.98 -18.89
CA ALA A 104 -11.72 10.06 -18.98
C ALA A 104 -11.35 11.10 -20.06
N GLY A 105 -10.09 11.52 -20.11
CA GLY A 105 -9.60 12.49 -21.10
C GLY A 105 -9.57 11.98 -22.55
N LEU A 106 -9.39 10.67 -22.76
CA LEU A 106 -9.53 10.04 -24.07
C LEU A 106 -11.00 9.92 -24.47
N PHE A 107 -11.85 9.53 -23.51
CA PHE A 107 -13.29 9.38 -23.72
C PHE A 107 -13.96 10.70 -24.13
N THR A 108 -13.56 11.83 -23.53
CA THR A 108 -14.04 13.17 -23.92
C THR A 108 -13.58 13.64 -25.30
N GLN A 109 -12.53 13.01 -25.85
CA GLN A 109 -12.06 13.25 -27.21
C GLN A 109 -12.71 12.29 -28.22
N GLU A 110 -13.77 11.58 -27.83
CA GLU A 110 -14.44 10.54 -28.61
C GLU A 110 -13.54 9.34 -28.97
N ILE A 111 -12.39 9.18 -28.28
CA ILE A 111 -11.54 8.00 -28.39
C ILE A 111 -12.05 6.96 -27.40
N LYS A 112 -13.07 6.20 -27.83
CA LYS A 112 -13.79 5.24 -26.99
C LYS A 112 -13.38 3.78 -27.23
N ASP A 113 -12.71 3.53 -28.34
CA ASP A 113 -12.21 2.21 -28.73
C ASP A 113 -10.82 2.28 -29.38
N GLY A 114 -10.18 1.12 -29.49
CA GLY A 114 -8.92 0.94 -30.19
C GLY A 114 -7.67 0.93 -29.30
N PRO A 115 -6.48 0.73 -29.91
CA PRO A 115 -5.28 0.32 -29.17
C PRO A 115 -4.83 1.29 -28.09
N LEU A 116 -5.10 2.58 -28.26
CA LEU A 116 -4.69 3.61 -27.31
C LEU A 116 -5.48 3.49 -26.00
N ILE A 117 -6.81 3.50 -26.05
CA ILE A 117 -7.64 3.38 -24.85
C ILE A 117 -7.52 1.98 -24.24
N ASP A 118 -7.41 0.93 -25.06
CA ASP A 118 -7.23 -0.45 -24.58
C ASP A 118 -5.97 -0.61 -23.72
N VAL A 119 -4.85 0.02 -24.11
CA VAL A 119 -3.62 0.01 -23.32
C VAL A 119 -3.80 0.75 -21.99
N VAL A 120 -4.44 1.91 -21.99
CA VAL A 120 -4.64 2.68 -20.75
C VAL A 120 -5.58 1.96 -19.79
N VAL A 121 -6.67 1.38 -20.31
CA VAL A 121 -7.63 0.56 -19.55
C VAL A 121 -6.94 -0.70 -19.02
N GLY A 122 -6.12 -1.37 -19.84
CA GLY A 122 -5.33 -2.51 -19.41
C GLY A 122 -4.34 -2.17 -18.29
N LEU A 123 -3.65 -1.03 -18.38
CA LEU A 123 -2.76 -0.54 -17.32
C LEU A 123 -3.53 -0.18 -16.05
N HIS A 124 -4.72 0.41 -16.18
CA HIS A 124 -5.60 0.71 -15.05
C HIS A 124 -6.03 -0.57 -14.32
N GLY A 125 -6.57 -1.55 -15.05
CA GLY A 125 -7.00 -2.84 -14.52
C GLY A 125 -5.85 -3.62 -13.89
N PHE A 126 -4.69 -3.70 -14.56
CA PHE A 126 -3.49 -4.33 -13.99
C PHE A 126 -3.05 -3.66 -12.68
N SER A 127 -3.08 -2.33 -12.63
CA SER A 127 -2.75 -1.58 -11.41
C SER A 127 -3.75 -1.85 -10.28
N ALA A 128 -5.05 -2.03 -10.61
CA ALA A 128 -6.08 -2.40 -9.66
C ALA A 128 -5.81 -3.78 -9.05
N ASP A 129 -5.65 -4.80 -9.90
CA ASP A 129 -5.40 -6.18 -9.47
C ASP A 129 -4.14 -6.29 -8.61
N LEU A 130 -3.05 -5.66 -9.06
CA LEU A 130 -1.80 -5.67 -8.32
C LEU A 130 -1.94 -4.92 -6.99
N SER A 131 -2.71 -3.83 -6.94
CA SER A 131 -2.99 -3.12 -5.69
C SER A 131 -3.75 -3.99 -4.69
N TYR A 132 -4.73 -4.78 -5.14
CA TYR A 132 -5.47 -5.71 -4.28
C TYR A 132 -4.54 -6.75 -3.66
N LEU A 133 -3.70 -7.38 -4.48
CA LEU A 133 -2.73 -8.36 -4.02
C LEU A 133 -1.75 -7.77 -2.99
N LEU A 134 -1.15 -6.62 -3.31
CA LEU A 134 -0.17 -5.98 -2.44
C LEU A 134 -0.78 -5.49 -1.12
N ILE A 135 -2.01 -4.96 -1.15
CA ILE A 135 -2.73 -4.56 0.05
C ILE A 135 -3.08 -5.78 0.91
N ALA A 136 -3.52 -6.89 0.30
CA ALA A 136 -3.78 -8.13 1.03
C ALA A 136 -2.51 -8.63 1.75
N ILE A 137 -1.37 -8.68 1.04
CA ILE A 137 -0.06 -9.02 1.62
C ILE A 137 0.28 -8.06 2.77
N HIS A 138 0.10 -6.75 2.57
CA HIS A 138 0.37 -5.73 3.57
C HIS A 138 -0.47 -5.90 4.84
N VAL A 139 -1.77 -6.15 4.71
CA VAL A 139 -2.69 -6.36 5.84
C VAL A 139 -2.35 -7.64 6.58
N VAL A 140 -2.09 -8.75 5.86
CA VAL A 140 -1.67 -10.02 6.48
C VAL A 140 -0.37 -9.84 7.24
N ALA A 141 0.63 -9.16 6.66
CA ALA A 141 1.89 -8.87 7.33
C ALA A 141 1.70 -7.99 8.58
N ALA A 142 0.81 -6.98 8.53
CA ALA A 142 0.49 -6.13 9.67
C ALA A 142 -0.19 -6.92 10.81
N LEU A 143 -1.14 -7.80 10.48
CA LEU A 143 -1.79 -8.68 11.45
C LEU A 143 -0.81 -9.70 12.04
N TYR A 144 0.07 -10.26 11.23
CA TYR A 144 1.13 -11.15 11.71
C TYR A 144 2.10 -10.42 12.64
N SER A 145 2.50 -9.20 12.29
CA SER A 145 3.30 -8.33 13.14
C SER A 145 2.64 -8.09 14.50
N ARG A 146 1.33 -7.81 14.49
CA ARG A 146 0.50 -7.69 15.70
C ARG A 146 0.52 -8.95 16.57
N ILE A 147 0.42 -10.14 15.95
CA ILE A 147 0.46 -11.43 16.67
C ILE A 147 1.84 -11.66 17.30
N LYS A 148 2.93 -11.20 16.65
CA LYS A 148 4.28 -11.24 17.22
C LYS A 148 4.46 -10.28 18.38
N GLY A 149 3.75 -9.15 18.41
CA GLY A 149 3.91 -8.15 19.46
C GLY A 149 5.20 -7.34 19.29
N GLU A 150 5.64 -7.14 18.04
CA GLU A 150 6.94 -6.53 17.74
C GLU A 150 6.89 -4.99 17.63
N GLY A 151 5.73 -4.38 17.85
CA GLY A 151 5.55 -2.92 17.99
C GLY A 151 5.25 -2.18 16.69
N VAL A 152 5.47 -2.81 15.53
CA VAL A 152 5.24 -2.20 14.21
C VAL A 152 3.75 -1.93 13.97
N TRP A 153 2.88 -2.85 14.39
CA TRP A 153 1.43 -2.64 14.36
C TRP A 153 1.03 -1.43 15.23
N SER A 154 1.51 -1.41 16.48
CA SER A 154 1.20 -0.38 17.48
C SER A 154 1.63 1.02 17.04
N SER A 155 2.64 1.11 16.17
CA SER A 155 3.13 2.37 15.64
C SER A 155 2.15 3.03 14.65
N MET A 156 1.24 2.27 14.02
CA MET A 156 0.35 2.76 12.96
C MET A 156 -1.14 2.76 13.35
N VAL A 157 -1.53 2.01 14.37
CA VAL A 157 -2.93 2.00 14.83
C VAL A 157 -3.22 3.10 15.86
N PRO A 158 -4.42 3.72 15.82
CA PRO A 158 -4.85 4.66 16.85
C PRO A 158 -5.32 3.95 18.12
N LEU A 159 -5.94 2.78 17.97
CA LEU A 159 -6.51 1.94 19.02
C LEU A 159 -5.99 0.51 18.87
N TRP A 160 -6.16 -0.33 19.89
CA TRP A 160 -5.78 -1.75 19.86
C TRP A 160 -4.29 -2.03 19.64
N LYS A 161 -3.45 -1.26 20.34
CA LYS A 161 -2.01 -1.47 20.42
C LYS A 161 -1.68 -2.79 21.12
N GLU A 162 -0.53 -3.35 20.76
CA GLU A 162 0.12 -4.45 21.45
C GLU A 162 0.52 -3.98 22.86
N LYS A 163 0.48 -4.89 23.84
CA LYS A 163 0.94 -4.60 25.19
C LYS A 163 2.36 -5.10 25.41
N GLU A 164 2.61 -6.34 25.00
CA GLU A 164 3.88 -7.04 25.17
C GLU A 164 4.12 -7.99 23.99
N PRO A 165 5.39 -8.36 23.71
CA PRO A 165 5.73 -9.40 22.75
C PRO A 165 5.05 -10.74 23.06
N SER A 166 4.75 -11.50 22.01
CA SER A 166 4.09 -12.80 22.16
C SER A 166 4.94 -13.79 22.94
N ASN A 167 4.35 -14.39 23.98
CA ASN A 167 5.00 -15.42 24.78
C ASN A 167 4.80 -16.84 24.21
N HIS A 168 3.95 -17.00 23.19
CA HIS A 168 3.58 -18.29 22.63
C HIS A 168 4.76 -18.98 21.93
N GLU A 169 5.08 -20.22 22.32
CA GLU A 169 6.28 -20.93 21.85
C GLU A 169 6.36 -21.06 20.32
N ILE A 170 5.23 -21.37 19.68
CA ILE A 170 5.17 -21.51 18.22
C ILE A 170 5.55 -20.18 17.53
N ILE A 171 5.05 -19.05 18.02
CA ILE A 171 5.34 -17.73 17.44
C ILE A 171 6.82 -17.39 17.62
N LYS A 172 7.41 -17.71 18.78
CA LYS A 172 8.85 -17.55 19.02
C LYS A 172 9.70 -18.40 18.06
N LYS A 173 9.35 -19.67 17.87
CA LYS A 173 10.06 -20.57 16.93
C LYS A 173 9.98 -20.07 15.49
N ILE A 174 8.80 -19.67 15.03
CA ILE A 174 8.60 -19.12 13.68
C ILE A 174 9.41 -17.82 13.52
N SER A 175 9.31 -16.90 14.49
CA SER A 175 10.02 -15.62 14.45
C SER A 175 11.54 -15.81 14.45
N PHE A 176 12.04 -16.81 15.18
CA PHE A 176 13.46 -17.17 15.15
C PHE A 176 13.87 -17.72 13.79
N ALA A 177 13.12 -18.68 13.24
CA ALA A 177 13.39 -19.25 11.92
C ALA A 177 13.35 -18.19 10.80
N GLU A 178 12.38 -17.28 10.86
CA GLU A 178 12.24 -16.14 9.94
C GLU A 178 13.49 -15.25 9.96
N LYS A 179 13.96 -14.86 11.15
CA LYS A 179 15.18 -14.05 11.31
C LYS A 179 16.42 -14.75 10.77
N GLU A 180 16.59 -16.02 11.09
CA GLU A 180 17.74 -16.80 10.61
C GLU A 180 17.70 -16.99 9.09
N PHE A 181 16.52 -17.19 8.51
CA PHE A 181 16.32 -17.21 7.06
C PHE A 181 16.76 -15.89 6.41
N PHE A 182 16.26 -14.75 6.91
CA PHE A 182 16.61 -13.45 6.34
C PHE A 182 18.09 -13.11 6.51
N LYS A 183 18.70 -13.42 7.67
CA LYS A 183 20.15 -13.25 7.88
C LYS A 183 20.98 -14.12 6.93
N LYS A 184 20.56 -15.37 6.69
CA LYS A 184 21.24 -16.27 5.76
C LYS A 184 21.21 -15.72 4.35
N ILE A 185 20.05 -15.23 3.89
CA ILE A 185 19.93 -14.58 2.59
C ILE A 185 20.80 -13.34 2.53
N GLU A 186 20.75 -12.48 3.55
CA GLU A 186 21.58 -11.26 3.62
C GLU A 186 23.08 -11.57 3.51
N GLY A 187 23.56 -12.62 4.18
CA GLY A 187 24.95 -13.07 4.09
C GLY A 187 25.37 -13.63 2.71
N ILE A 188 24.42 -14.09 1.89
CA ILE A 188 24.68 -14.53 0.51
C ILE A 188 24.81 -13.33 -0.43
N PHE A 189 23.93 -12.33 -0.27
CA PHE A 189 23.89 -11.15 -1.14
C PHE A 189 24.86 -10.04 -0.72
N SER A 190 25.37 -10.08 0.52
CA SER A 190 26.35 -9.15 1.03
C SER A 190 27.57 -9.93 1.54
N PRO A 191 28.47 -10.40 0.64
CA PRO A 191 29.75 -10.90 1.11
C PRO A 191 30.45 -9.72 1.77
N LYS A 192 30.72 -9.83 3.07
CA LYS A 192 31.51 -8.84 3.83
C LYS A 192 32.73 -8.45 2.97
N ASN A 193 32.82 -7.19 2.57
CA ASN A 193 34.11 -6.61 2.22
C ASN A 193 35.02 -6.85 3.43
N LYS A 194 36.00 -7.74 3.26
CA LYS A 194 37.12 -7.88 4.18
C LYS A 194 37.91 -6.58 4.23
#